data_AF-A0A7S3EVG3-F1
#
_entry.id   AF-A0A7S3EVG3-F1
#
_cell.length_a   1.000
_cell.length_b   1.000
_cell.length_c   1.000
_cell.angle_alpha   90.00
_cell.angle_beta   90.00
_cell.angle_gamma   90.00
#
_symmetry.space_group_name_H-M   'P 1'
#
loop_
_entity.id
_entity.type
_entity.pdbx_description
1 polymer ?
#
loop_
_entity_poly.entity_id
_entity_poly.type
_entity_poly.pdbx_seq_one_letter_code
_entity_poly.pdbx_strand_id
1 'polypeptide(L)'
;QWVGVLAGELAERAAQDKGTWRRAPRTLKLLYRGSLRDDHGRQWAAGRVHELTATSSRQVALAGGLGKALSASQLCDAALEMLTRVANGGSHGPGSHGAGSNGRGAASARSDASRGSLSVSRASSLPPLTRVALSLCDFTPLPRSSVAN
;
A
#
# COMPACT_ATOMS: atom_id res chain seq x y z
N GLN A 1 -5.69 -2.03 -14.92
CA GLN A 1 -7.15 -2.13 -14.75
C GLN A 1 -7.53 -2.61 -13.34
N TRP A 2 -7.26 -3.85 -12.94
CA TRP A 2 -7.64 -4.39 -11.62
C TRP A 2 -7.25 -3.52 -10.43
N VAL A 3 -6.00 -3.01 -10.39
CA VAL A 3 -5.54 -2.12 -9.32
C VAL A 3 -6.41 -0.87 -9.20
N GLY A 4 -6.84 -0.28 -10.32
CA GLY A 4 -7.72 0.89 -10.32
C GLY A 4 -9.11 0.59 -9.77
N VAL A 5 -9.69 -0.57 -10.12
CA VAL A 5 -10.98 -1.02 -9.58
C VAL A 5 -10.90 -1.21 -8.07
N LEU A 6 -9.88 -1.94 -7.60
CA LEU A 6 -9.65 -2.18 -6.17
C LEU A 6 -9.40 -0.87 -5.41
N ALA A 7 -8.65 0.06 -5.99
CA ALA A 7 -8.36 1.36 -5.38
C ALA A 7 -9.61 2.24 -5.27
N GLY A 8 -10.50 2.20 -6.28
CA GLY A 8 -11.80 2.88 -6.25
C GLY A 8 -12.68 2.39 -5.10
N GLU A 9 -12.94 1.08 -5.06
CA GLU A 9 -13.75 0.44 -4.01
C GLU A 9 -13.16 0.73 -2.61
N LEU A 10 -11.83 0.67 -2.49
CA LEU A 10 -11.15 0.87 -1.21
C LEU A 10 -11.22 2.33 -0.74
N ALA A 11 -11.17 3.31 -1.65
CA ALA A 11 -11.34 4.72 -1.31
C ALA A 11 -12.78 5.03 -0.83
N GLU A 12 -13.79 4.48 -1.49
CA GLU A 12 -15.19 4.63 -1.11
C GLU A 12 -15.46 4.04 0.29
N ARG A 13 -14.97 2.82 0.53
CA ARG A 13 -15.08 2.18 1.85
C ARG A 13 -14.32 2.93 2.93
N ALA A 14 -13.16 3.51 2.61
CA ALA A 14 -12.42 4.35 3.57
C ALA A 14 -13.20 5.61 3.94
N ALA A 15 -13.90 6.24 2.98
CA ALA A 15 -14.74 7.40 3.25
C ALA A 15 -15.94 7.03 4.14
N GLN A 16 -16.58 5.89 3.87
CA GLN A 16 -17.64 5.36 4.72
C GLN A 16 -17.14 5.03 6.13
N ASP A 17 -16.02 4.32 6.26
CA ASP A 17 -15.41 3.95 7.54
C ASP A 17 -15.03 5.18 8.36
N LYS A 18 -14.50 6.22 7.71
CA LYS A 18 -14.22 7.51 8.33
C LYS A 18 -15.49 8.17 8.89
N GLY A 19 -16.61 8.13 8.18
CA GLY A 19 -17.89 8.68 8.63
C GLY A 19 -18.45 7.93 9.83
N THR A 20 -18.45 6.59 9.77
CA THR A 20 -19.03 5.71 10.78
C THR A 20 -18.18 5.58 12.04
N TRP A 21 -16.88 5.33 11.86
CA TRP A 21 -15.96 4.95 12.94
C TRP A 21 -15.00 6.07 13.33
N ARG A 22 -15.04 7.21 12.64
CA ARG A 22 -14.17 8.38 12.88
C ARG A 22 -12.70 7.99 13.03
N ARG A 23 -12.20 7.17 12.12
CA ARG A 23 -10.80 6.75 12.04
C ARG A 23 -10.27 6.90 10.62
N ALA A 24 -8.96 6.92 10.47
CA ALA A 24 -8.29 6.99 9.17
C ALA A 24 -7.14 5.97 9.11
N PRO A 25 -6.97 5.25 7.99
CA PRO A 25 -5.87 4.32 7.85
C PRO A 25 -4.55 5.06 7.66
N ARG A 26 -3.45 4.43 8.08
CA ARG A 26 -2.10 4.99 7.98
C ARG A 26 -1.24 4.28 6.96
N THR A 27 -1.63 3.07 6.57
CA THR A 27 -0.84 2.21 5.70
C THR A 27 -1.71 1.63 4.59
N LEU A 28 -1.19 1.62 3.37
CA LEU A 28 -1.71 0.82 2.26
C LEU A 28 -0.84 -0.41 2.10
N LYS A 29 -1.44 -1.59 2.13
CA LYS A 29 -0.78 -2.88 1.92
C LYS A 29 -1.24 -3.49 0.59
N LEU A 30 -0.27 -3.83 -0.24
CA LEU A 30 -0.43 -4.62 -1.46
C LEU A 30 -0.09 -6.07 -1.15
N LEU A 31 -1.00 -6.98 -1.48
CA LEU A 31 -0.73 -8.41 -1.52
C LEU A 31 -0.78 -8.87 -2.97
N TYR A 32 0.19 -9.68 -3.37
CA TYR A 32 0.27 -10.17 -4.74
C TYR A 32 0.84 -11.58 -4.80
N ARG A 33 0.48 -12.30 -5.85
CA ARG A 33 1.04 -13.62 -6.17
C ARG A 33 1.33 -13.68 -7.65
N GLY A 34 2.55 -14.06 -8.01
CA GLY A 34 2.94 -14.33 -9.38
C GLY A 34 2.31 -15.62 -9.92
N SER A 35 2.97 -16.23 -10.89
CA SER A 35 2.59 -17.53 -11.44
C SER A 35 2.46 -18.58 -10.34
N LEU A 36 1.48 -19.46 -10.48
CA LEU A 36 1.35 -20.62 -9.60
C LEU A 36 2.51 -21.58 -9.86
N ARG A 37 2.92 -22.29 -8.82
CA ARG A 37 3.80 -23.47 -8.98
C ARG A 37 3.00 -24.59 -9.62
N ASP A 38 3.67 -25.46 -10.37
CA ASP A 38 3.04 -26.59 -11.07
C ASP A 38 2.30 -27.54 -10.12
N ASP A 39 2.73 -27.61 -8.85
CA ASP A 39 2.12 -28.45 -7.83
C ASP A 39 0.94 -27.78 -7.09
N HIS A 40 0.67 -26.49 -7.31
CA HIS A 40 -0.30 -25.71 -6.51
C HIS A 40 -1.67 -26.38 -6.40
N GLY A 41 -2.21 -26.86 -7.52
CA GLY A 41 -3.51 -27.52 -7.56
C GLY A 41 -3.52 -28.83 -6.76
N ARG A 42 -2.44 -29.62 -6.84
CA ARG A 42 -2.29 -30.86 -6.06
C ARG A 42 -2.20 -30.57 -4.56
N GLN A 43 -1.45 -29.54 -4.19
CA GLN A 43 -1.30 -29.13 -2.79
C GLN A 43 -2.61 -28.61 -2.20
N TRP A 44 -3.35 -27.83 -2.99
CA TRP A 44 -4.69 -27.35 -2.64
C TRP A 44 -5.67 -28.51 -2.41
N ALA A 45 -5.76 -29.43 -3.37
CA ALA A 45 -6.66 -30.59 -3.27
C ALA A 45 -6.34 -31.49 -2.07
N ALA A 46 -5.07 -31.55 -1.66
CA ALA A 46 -4.62 -32.31 -0.50
C ALA A 46 -4.73 -31.56 0.84
N GLY A 47 -5.26 -30.32 0.85
CA GLY A 47 -5.38 -29.51 2.07
C GLY A 47 -4.05 -29.00 2.65
N ARG A 48 -2.93 -29.12 1.91
CA ARG A 48 -1.60 -28.69 2.37
C ARG A 48 -1.40 -27.20 2.14
N VAL A 49 -2.09 -26.39 2.93
CA VAL A 49 -2.17 -24.92 2.74
C VAL A 49 -0.81 -24.20 2.89
N HIS A 50 0.11 -24.75 3.68
CA HIS A 50 1.48 -24.22 3.84
C HIS A 50 2.38 -24.49 2.63
N GLU A 51 1.98 -25.43 1.78
CA GLU A 51 2.65 -25.79 0.52
C GLU A 51 1.98 -25.15 -0.69
N LEU A 52 1.16 -24.11 -0.50
CA LEU A 52 0.63 -23.34 -1.62
C LEU A 52 1.66 -22.32 -2.11
N THR A 53 1.51 -21.89 -3.36
CA THR A 53 2.28 -20.76 -3.89
C THR A 53 2.05 -19.54 -3.00
N ALA A 54 3.14 -19.08 -2.38
CA ALA A 54 3.11 -18.01 -1.40
C ALA A 54 2.58 -16.70 -1.99
N THR A 55 1.85 -15.95 -1.17
CA THR A 55 1.48 -14.57 -1.48
C THR A 55 2.51 -13.65 -0.86
N SER A 56 3.08 -12.76 -1.64
CA SER A 56 4.00 -11.74 -1.18
C SER A 56 3.24 -10.48 -0.77
N SER A 57 3.86 -9.63 0.04
CA SER A 57 3.27 -8.34 0.38
C SER A 57 4.30 -7.20 0.39
N ARG A 58 3.79 -6.01 0.10
CA ARG A 58 4.47 -4.72 0.21
C ARG A 58 3.52 -3.74 0.86
N GLN A 59 4.06 -2.73 1.53
CA GLN A 59 3.24 -1.71 2.14
C GLN A 59 3.92 -0.35 2.06
N VAL A 60 3.12 0.70 2.08
CA VAL A 60 3.56 2.08 2.06
C VAL A 60 2.72 2.90 3.03
N ALA A 61 3.36 3.85 3.71
CA ALA A 61 2.67 4.82 4.53
C ALA A 61 1.82 5.74 3.63
N LEU A 62 0.59 6.01 4.04
CA LEU A 62 -0.28 6.94 3.35
C LEU A 62 0.09 8.36 3.73
N ALA A 63 0.59 9.13 2.76
CA ALA A 63 0.89 10.54 2.91
C ALA A 63 -0.42 11.35 3.00
N GLY A 64 -0.89 11.60 4.22
CA GLY A 64 -2.07 12.40 4.49
C GLY A 64 -2.13 12.81 5.95
N GLY A 65 -2.45 14.09 6.19
CA GLY A 65 -2.84 14.54 7.52
C GLY A 65 -4.06 13.76 8.01
N LEU A 66 -4.15 13.57 9.33
CA LEU A 66 -5.30 12.92 9.95
C LEU A 66 -6.59 13.62 9.49
N GLY A 67 -7.49 12.87 8.85
CA GLY A 67 -8.77 13.39 8.40
C GLY A 67 -8.80 13.89 6.96
N LYS A 68 -7.71 13.83 6.18
CA LYS A 68 -7.80 14.05 4.72
C LYS A 68 -8.48 12.84 4.06
N ALA A 69 -9.35 13.09 3.08
CA ALA A 69 -9.95 12.03 2.28
C ALA A 69 -8.87 11.35 1.42
N LEU A 70 -8.90 10.03 1.37
CA LEU A 70 -8.05 9.23 0.48
C LEU A 70 -8.73 9.16 -0.89
N SER A 71 -8.00 9.54 -1.93
CA SER A 71 -8.50 9.42 -3.31
C SER A 71 -8.11 8.08 -3.93
N ALA A 72 -8.95 7.59 -4.84
CA ALA A 72 -8.69 6.37 -5.59
C ALA A 72 -7.39 6.45 -6.42
N SER A 73 -7.09 7.62 -7.00
CA SER A 73 -5.84 7.84 -7.75
C SER A 73 -4.61 7.68 -6.87
N GLN A 74 -4.59 8.28 -5.68
CA GLN A 74 -3.48 8.13 -4.74
C GLN A 74 -3.24 6.67 -4.35
N LEU A 75 -4.32 5.91 -4.09
CA LEU A 75 -4.20 4.49 -3.76
C LEU A 75 -3.72 3.65 -4.95
N CYS A 76 -4.21 3.97 -6.15
CA CYS A 76 -3.82 3.31 -7.39
C CYS A 76 -2.34 3.55 -7.70
N ASP A 77 -1.89 4.81 -7.66
CA ASP A 77 -0.52 5.19 -7.97
C ASP A 77 0.46 4.54 -6.98
N ALA A 78 0.15 4.58 -5.68
CA ALA A 78 0.95 3.93 -4.65
C ALA A 78 1.04 2.40 -4.85
N ALA A 79 -0.06 1.75 -5.25
CA ALA A 79 -0.07 0.32 -5.53
C ALA A 79 0.74 -0.03 -6.78
N LEU A 80 0.61 0.75 -7.85
CA LEU A 80 1.38 0.56 -9.09
C LEU A 80 2.88 0.80 -8.88
N GLU A 81 3.24 1.78 -8.03
CA GLU A 81 4.62 2.00 -7.64
C GLU A 81 5.20 0.78 -6.89
N MET A 82 4.46 0.23 -5.92
CA MET A 82 4.88 -0.99 -5.21
C MET A 82 5.06 -2.17 -6.17
N LEU A 83 4.16 -2.36 -7.13
CA LEU A 83 4.29 -3.40 -8.16
C LEU A 83 5.50 -3.15 -9.06
N THR A 84 5.73 -1.91 -9.51
CA THR A 84 6.86 -1.56 -10.36
C THR A 84 8.20 -1.84 -9.67
N ARG A 85 8.30 -1.52 -8.37
CA ARG A 85 9.47 -1.86 -7.55
C ARG A 85 9.70 -3.37 -7.48
N VAL A 86 8.63 -4.16 -7.38
CA VAL A 86 8.71 -5.63 -7.41
C VAL A 86 9.20 -6.14 -8.77
N ALA A 87 8.68 -5.60 -9.87
CA ALA A 87 9.11 -5.96 -11.24
C ALA A 87 10.62 -5.74 -11.44
N ASN A 88 11.13 -4.64 -10.90
CA ASN A 88 12.53 -4.24 -11.02
C ASN A 88 13.46 -4.90 -9.99
N GLY A 89 13.02 -5.95 -9.30
CA GLY A 89 13.87 -6.68 -8.35
C GLY A 89 14.13 -5.95 -7.03
N GLY A 90 13.29 -4.99 -6.66
CA GLY A 90 13.38 -4.25 -5.39
C GLY A 90 13.23 -5.16 -4.18
N SER A 91 14.36 -5.67 -3.69
CA SER A 91 14.50 -6.38 -2.43
C SER A 91 14.71 -5.39 -1.29
N HIS A 92 13.65 -5.02 -0.58
CA HIS A 92 13.77 -4.67 0.84
C HIS A 92 13.05 -5.76 1.64
N GLY A 93 13.86 -6.50 2.41
CA GLY A 93 13.42 -7.59 3.27
C GLY A 93 12.62 -7.11 4.49
N PRO A 94 12.12 -8.05 5.31
CA PRO A 94 11.42 -7.76 6.56
C PRO A 94 12.43 -7.25 7.61
N GLY A 95 11.94 -6.40 8.52
CA GLY A 95 12.76 -5.53 9.38
C GLY A 95 13.79 -6.18 10.31
N SER A 96 14.78 -5.37 10.68
CA SER A 96 15.66 -5.58 11.83
C SER A 96 15.57 -4.38 12.77
N HIS A 97 15.26 -4.64 14.04
CA HIS A 97 15.49 -3.72 15.14
C HIS A 97 16.97 -3.33 15.21
N GLY A 98 17.26 -2.05 15.46
CA GLY A 98 18.59 -1.53 15.73
C GLY A 98 18.50 -0.11 16.28
N ALA A 99 18.88 0.03 17.55
CA ALA A 99 18.73 1.22 18.36
C ALA A 99 19.70 2.36 17.99
N GLY A 100 19.26 3.59 18.25
CA GLY A 100 20.06 4.68 18.81
C GLY A 100 21.12 5.36 17.95
N SER A 101 20.92 6.64 17.62
CA SER A 101 21.73 7.74 18.19
C SER A 101 21.27 9.11 17.68
N ASN A 102 21.40 10.08 18.58
CA ASN A 102 21.01 11.48 18.43
C ASN A 102 21.85 12.23 17.41
N GLY A 103 21.21 13.10 16.62
CA GLY A 103 21.88 14.13 15.83
C GLY A 103 20.96 15.35 15.67
N ARG A 104 21.25 16.40 16.44
CA ARG A 104 20.67 17.75 16.25
C ARG A 104 21.18 18.32 14.92
N GLY A 105 20.31 18.98 14.15
CA GLY A 105 20.71 19.76 12.98
C GLY A 105 19.55 20.55 12.41
N ALA A 106 19.75 21.86 12.27
CA ALA A 106 18.73 22.88 12.08
C ALA A 106 18.19 23.02 10.63
N ALA A 107 17.04 23.69 10.58
CA ALA A 107 16.32 24.34 9.49
C ALA A 107 16.97 24.46 8.09
N SER A 108 16.18 24.15 7.05
CA SER A 108 16.04 25.07 5.92
C SER A 108 14.78 24.77 5.09
N ALA A 109 13.93 25.79 4.96
CA ALA A 109 12.80 25.83 4.06
C ALA A 109 13.29 26.05 2.63
N ARG A 110 12.91 25.17 1.69
CA ARG A 110 12.83 25.51 0.27
C ARG A 110 11.64 24.83 -0.37
N SER A 111 10.66 25.66 -0.70
CA SER A 111 9.61 25.42 -1.66
C SER A 111 10.23 25.07 -3.01
N ASP A 112 9.83 23.95 -3.60
CA ASP A 112 9.90 23.78 -5.05
C ASP A 112 8.66 23.04 -5.53
N ALA A 113 7.77 23.81 -6.14
CA ALA A 113 6.58 23.36 -6.81
C ALA A 113 6.97 22.89 -8.21
N SER A 114 7.47 21.67 -8.30
CA SER A 114 7.66 20.98 -9.57
C SER A 114 6.75 19.75 -9.58
N ARG A 115 5.53 19.95 -10.11
CA ARG A 115 4.62 18.86 -10.51
C ARG A 115 5.28 18.10 -11.66
N GLY A 116 6.24 17.24 -11.31
CA GLY A 116 6.81 16.26 -12.21
C GLY A 116 5.69 15.30 -12.61
N SER A 117 5.28 15.40 -13.87
CA SER A 117 4.57 14.33 -14.56
C SER A 117 5.40 13.07 -14.38
N LEU A 118 4.97 12.17 -13.51
CA LEU A 118 5.55 10.85 -13.34
C LEU A 118 5.32 10.10 -14.65
N SER A 119 6.25 10.25 -15.58
CA SER A 119 6.43 9.33 -16.68
C SER A 119 6.61 7.96 -16.05
N VAL A 120 5.53 7.18 -16.03
CA VAL A 120 5.57 5.76 -15.69
C VAL A 120 6.43 5.12 -16.76
N SER A 121 7.75 5.11 -16.54
CA SER A 121 8.70 4.33 -17.33
C SER A 121 8.08 2.94 -17.43
N ARG A 122 7.81 2.50 -18.67
CA ARG A 122 7.19 1.20 -18.96
C ARG A 122 7.87 0.17 -18.07
N ALA A 123 7.18 -0.27 -17.02
CA ALA A 123 7.71 -1.26 -16.11
C ALA A 123 8.16 -2.44 -16.97
N SER A 124 9.34 -2.98 -16.68
CA SER A 124 9.68 -4.34 -17.07
C SER A 124 8.43 -5.19 -16.81
N SER A 125 7.96 -5.92 -17.82
CA SER A 125 6.63 -6.54 -17.76
C SER A 125 6.57 -7.41 -16.52
N LEU A 126 5.70 -7.04 -15.57
CA LEU A 126 5.45 -7.83 -14.37
C LEU A 126 5.18 -9.28 -14.81
N PRO A 127 5.74 -10.29 -14.11
CA PRO A 127 5.35 -11.66 -14.37
C PRO A 127 3.83 -11.79 -14.19
N PRO A 128 3.16 -12.70 -14.91
CA PRO A 128 1.72 -12.90 -14.80
C PRO A 128 1.29 -13.03 -13.33
N LEU A 129 0.39 -12.15 -12.90
CA LEU A 129 -0.12 -12.16 -11.54
C LEU A 129 -1.38 -13.01 -11.48
N THR A 130 -1.42 -13.95 -10.54
CA THR A 130 -2.59 -14.82 -10.30
C THR A 130 -3.43 -14.32 -9.13
N ARG A 131 -2.93 -13.34 -8.37
CA ARG A 131 -3.64 -12.66 -7.30
C ARG A 131 -3.10 -11.25 -7.12
N VAL A 132 -4.01 -10.30 -6.92
CA VAL A 132 -3.72 -8.93 -6.44
C VAL A 132 -4.80 -8.55 -5.44
N ALA A 133 -4.40 -7.97 -4.32
CA ALA A 133 -5.31 -7.41 -3.33
C ALA A 133 -4.71 -6.15 -2.69
N LEU A 134 -5.59 -5.21 -2.32
CA LEU A 134 -5.24 -4.01 -1.59
C LEU A 134 -5.95 -4.01 -0.24
N SER A 135 -5.26 -3.55 0.80
CA SER A 135 -5.80 -3.43 2.15
C SER A 135 -5.35 -2.11 2.77
N LEU A 136 -6.26 -1.45 3.48
CA LEU A 136 -5.93 -0.36 4.39
C LEU A 136 -5.66 -0.93 5.79
N CYS A 137 -4.63 -0.43 6.45
CA CYS A 137 -4.18 -0.92 7.75
C CYS A 137 -3.86 0.24 8.71
N ASP A 138 -3.62 -0.13 9.97
CA ASP A 138 -3.12 0.78 11.01
C ASP A 138 -4.03 1.98 11.25
N PHE A 139 -5.32 1.74 11.43
CA PHE A 139 -6.31 2.80 11.60
C PHE A 139 -6.07 3.59 12.88
N THR A 140 -5.98 4.91 12.74
CA THR A 140 -5.84 5.84 13.86
C THR A 140 -7.16 6.60 14.06
N PRO A 141 -7.65 6.76 15.31
CA PRO A 141 -8.80 7.59 15.60
C PRO A 141 -8.60 9.04 15.15
N LEU A 142 -9.66 9.66 14.64
CA LEU A 142 -9.69 11.07 14.31
C LEU A 142 -10.14 11.88 15.53
N PRO A 143 -9.55 13.07 15.76
CA PRO A 143 -10.00 13.93 16.84
C PRO A 143 -11.50 14.22 16.71
N ARG A 144 -12.18 14.26 17.86
CA ARG A 144 -13.53 14.81 17.93
C ARG A 144 -13.39 16.30 17.65
N SER A 145 -14.19 16.81 16.72
CA SER A 145 -14.27 18.27 16.54
C SER A 145 -14.84 18.77 17.86
N SER A 146 -14.03 19.48 18.65
CA SER A 146 -14.54 20.24 19.78
C SER A 146 -15.35 21.37 19.16
N VAL A 147 -16.66 21.20 19.09
CA VAL A 147 -17.54 22.35 18.94
C VAL A 147 -17.33 23.15 20.22
N ALA A 148 -16.53 24.22 20.12
CA ALA A 148 -16.52 25.24 21.15
C ALA A 148 -17.90 25.89 21.11
N ASN A 149 -18.72 25.57 22.10
CA ASN A 149 -19.96 26.29 22.38
C ASN A 149 -19.64 27.70 22.86
#